data_AF-A0A3M0ZAY3-F1
#
_entry.id   AF-A0A3M0ZAY3-F1
#
_cell.length_a   1.000
_cell.length_b   1.000
_cell.length_c   1.000
_cell.angle_alpha   90.00
_cell.angle_beta   90.00
_cell.angle_gamma   90.00
#
_symmetry.space_group_name_H-M   'P 1'
#
loop_
_entity.id
_entity.type
_entity.pdbx_description
1 polymer ?
#
loop_
_entity_poly.entity_id
_entity_poly.type
_entity_poly.pdbx_seq_one_letter_code
_entity_poly.pdbx_strand_id
1 'polypeptide(L)'
;MIRDGSFMSGWKRSLAAGTALLLACACTAVSCSKKGSETTGTAKRASLPKIEPIEGMRYYVGGPVMKPDKWGRLRIAAFNGQITAPSSRGLLIGFKENDDGTFEYRTWVNGRPVQKSVGFRDQDGLLWFTKQESYDAQARVIARQSFSYDNDREVMTVTHEQLDPETGKVVKTTTNEIPYAPPAASDEEEESEGASKQAGTQ
;
A
#
# COMPACT_ATOMS: atom_id res chain seq x y z
N MET A 1 6.78 -35.71 -38.19
CA MET A 1 6.26 -36.60 -37.11
C MET A 1 5.43 -35.71 -36.19
N ILE A 2 4.10 -35.67 -36.35
CA ILE A 2 3.11 -36.49 -35.58
C ILE A 2 3.23 -36.13 -34.09
N ARG A 3 2.39 -35.19 -33.58
CA ARG A 3 1.16 -35.40 -32.78
C ARG A 3 1.49 -35.94 -31.36
N ASP A 4 0.99 -35.46 -30.22
CA ASP A 4 -0.28 -34.91 -29.75
C ASP A 4 0.02 -34.05 -28.48
N GLY A 5 -0.74 -33.05 -28.02
CA GLY A 5 -2.19 -33.01 -27.84
C GLY A 5 -2.57 -33.44 -26.42
N SER A 6 -2.69 -32.51 -25.47
CA SER A 6 -3.70 -32.64 -24.40
C SER A 6 -3.98 -31.32 -23.69
N PHE A 7 -5.21 -30.89 -23.91
CA PHE A 7 -5.87 -29.71 -23.38
C PHE A 7 -7.00 -30.24 -22.47
N MET A 8 -7.22 -29.56 -21.34
CA MET A 8 -8.43 -29.53 -20.53
C MET A 8 -8.90 -30.75 -19.73
N SER A 9 -9.21 -30.44 -18.46
CA SER A 9 -10.55 -30.51 -17.84
C SER A 9 -10.53 -31.23 -16.49
N GLY A 10 -11.09 -30.60 -15.46
CA GLY A 10 -11.22 -31.28 -14.16
C GLY A 10 -11.65 -30.46 -12.95
N TRP A 11 -12.35 -29.32 -13.11
CA TRP A 11 -13.02 -28.70 -11.95
C TRP A 11 -14.34 -29.41 -11.69
N LYS A 12 -14.32 -30.38 -10.77
CA LYS A 12 -15.55 -30.95 -10.20
C LYS A 12 -15.96 -30.13 -8.98
N ARG A 13 -17.03 -29.36 -9.15
CA ARG A 13 -17.90 -28.91 -8.05
C ARG A 13 -18.90 -30.03 -7.77
N SER A 14 -18.95 -30.53 -6.54
CA SER A 14 -20.09 -31.31 -6.06
C SER A 14 -20.69 -30.61 -4.84
N LEU A 15 -21.92 -30.13 -5.05
CA LEU A 15 -22.92 -29.82 -4.03
C LEU A 15 -23.50 -31.12 -3.43
N ALA A 16 -24.27 -30.93 -2.35
CA ALA A 16 -25.16 -31.85 -1.63
C ALA A 16 -24.50 -32.42 -0.36
N ALA A 17 -25.16 -32.56 0.79
CA ALA A 17 -26.48 -32.17 1.28
C ALA A 17 -26.38 -32.36 2.80
N GLY A 18 -27.14 -31.60 3.59
CA GLY A 18 -27.13 -31.73 5.04
C GLY A 18 -28.36 -31.08 5.66
N THR A 19 -29.48 -31.78 5.54
CA THR A 19 -30.80 -31.40 6.06
C THR A 19 -30.85 -31.39 7.59
N ALA A 20 -31.37 -30.28 8.12
CA ALA A 20 -32.06 -30.02 9.39
C ALA A 20 -32.05 -31.07 10.53
N LEU A 21 -31.70 -30.58 11.73
CA LEU A 21 -32.31 -31.06 12.98
C LEU A 21 -32.79 -29.86 13.80
N LEU A 22 -34.12 -29.74 13.89
CA LEU A 22 -34.85 -28.87 14.81
C LEU A 22 -34.65 -29.34 16.25
N LEU A 23 -34.29 -28.44 17.17
CA LEU A 23 -34.72 -28.59 18.56
C LEU A 23 -35.02 -27.21 19.15
N ALA A 24 -36.32 -26.91 19.18
CA ALA A 24 -36.89 -25.81 19.94
C ALA A 24 -36.93 -26.23 21.42
N CYS A 25 -36.42 -25.38 22.32
CA CYS A 25 -36.75 -25.43 23.73
C CYS A 25 -37.24 -24.04 24.15
N ALA A 26 -38.53 -23.97 24.44
CA ALA A 26 -39.26 -22.78 24.82
C ALA A 26 -39.22 -22.56 26.35
N CYS A 27 -39.28 -21.26 26.70
CA CYS A 27 -39.87 -20.69 27.92
C CYS A 27 -39.24 -20.99 29.28
N THR A 28 -38.76 -19.95 29.96
CA THR A 28 -39.40 -19.43 31.18
C THR A 28 -39.08 -17.95 31.39
N ALA A 29 -40.09 -17.24 31.90
CA ALA A 29 -40.18 -15.80 32.03
C ALA A 29 -39.73 -15.27 33.41
N VAL A 30 -39.82 -13.94 33.55
CA VAL A 30 -40.05 -13.11 34.75
C VAL A 30 -38.88 -12.23 35.21
N SER A 31 -38.90 -11.00 34.67
CA SER A 31 -38.98 -9.70 35.36
C SER A 31 -38.21 -9.47 36.67
N CYS A 32 -37.31 -8.48 36.66
CA CYS A 32 -37.21 -7.46 37.72
C CYS A 32 -36.64 -6.17 37.14
N SER A 33 -37.50 -5.15 37.04
CA SER A 33 -37.10 -3.76 36.88
C SER A 33 -36.17 -3.34 38.02
N LYS A 34 -34.92 -2.99 37.71
CA LYS A 34 -34.13 -2.10 38.56
C LYS A 34 -33.76 -0.85 37.79
N LYS A 35 -34.59 0.15 38.06
CA LYS A 35 -34.39 1.59 37.88
C LYS A 35 -33.01 1.99 38.43
N GLY A 36 -32.27 2.77 37.66
CA GLY A 36 -31.14 3.57 38.18
C GLY A 36 -29.76 2.96 37.97
N SER A 37 -29.17 3.26 36.82
CA SER A 37 -27.95 4.06 36.76
C SER A 37 -27.62 4.27 35.30
N GLU A 38 -28.15 5.33 34.71
CA GLU A 38 -27.47 5.97 33.57
C GLU A 38 -26.16 6.55 34.14
N THR A 39 -25.20 5.67 34.37
CA THR A 39 -23.80 6.09 34.33
C THR A 39 -23.54 6.27 32.85
N THR A 40 -23.87 7.47 32.33
CA THR A 40 -23.19 8.03 31.17
C THR A 40 -21.74 8.17 31.60
N GLY A 41 -21.04 7.04 31.59
CA GLY A 41 -19.59 6.99 31.68
C GLY A 41 -19.15 7.80 30.50
N THR A 42 -18.74 9.04 30.76
CA THR A 42 -17.96 9.81 29.83
C THR A 42 -16.69 9.00 29.69
N ALA A 43 -16.69 8.02 28.78
CA ALA A 43 -15.50 7.30 28.42
C ALA A 43 -14.53 8.40 28.02
N LYS A 44 -13.53 8.68 28.86
CA LYS A 44 -12.44 9.60 28.54
C LYS A 44 -11.94 9.12 27.20
N ARG A 45 -12.34 9.82 26.13
CA ARG A 45 -11.96 9.48 24.78
C ARG A 45 -10.44 9.55 24.83
N ALA A 46 -9.79 8.39 24.75
CA ALA A 46 -8.34 8.31 24.88
C ALA A 46 -7.76 9.34 23.92
N SER A 47 -7.07 10.35 24.47
CA SER A 47 -6.49 11.40 23.66
C SER A 47 -5.48 10.76 22.72
N LEU A 48 -5.58 11.06 21.42
CA LEU A 48 -4.62 10.55 20.44
C LEU A 48 -3.21 11.05 20.80
N PRO A 49 -2.16 10.26 20.53
CA PRO A 49 -0.79 10.69 20.78
C PRO A 49 -0.50 12.02 20.10
N LYS A 50 0.09 12.96 20.83
CA LYS A 50 0.54 14.23 20.27
C LYS A 50 1.78 13.98 19.41
N ILE A 51 1.83 14.60 18.24
CA ILE A 51 3.00 14.58 17.37
C ILE A 51 3.80 15.85 17.67
N GLU A 52 5.06 15.70 18.06
CA GLU A 52 5.94 16.85 18.25
C GLU A 52 6.44 17.39 16.90
N PRO A 53 6.45 18.72 16.69
CA PRO A 53 7.03 19.32 15.50
C PRO A 53 8.50 18.96 15.34
N ILE A 54 8.91 18.66 14.12
CA ILE A 54 10.28 18.33 13.73
C ILE A 54 10.85 19.51 12.95
N GLU A 55 12.04 19.97 13.35
CA GLU A 55 12.69 21.11 12.74
C GLU A 55 12.91 20.92 11.23
N GLY A 56 12.47 21.92 10.46
CA GLY A 56 12.53 21.94 9.00
C GLY A 56 11.47 21.08 8.30
N MET A 57 10.64 20.33 9.02
CA MET A 57 9.59 19.51 8.44
C MET A 57 8.31 20.31 8.21
N ARG A 58 7.79 20.24 6.99
CA ARG A 58 6.46 20.75 6.65
C ARG A 58 5.43 19.64 6.81
N TYR A 59 4.22 20.03 7.23
CA TYR A 59 3.12 19.11 7.51
C TYR A 59 1.97 19.31 6.54
N TYR A 60 1.37 18.21 6.11
CA TYR A 60 0.32 18.18 5.11
C TYR A 60 -0.80 17.26 5.54
N VAL A 61 -2.05 17.66 5.30
CA VAL A 61 -3.23 16.83 5.45
C VAL A 61 -3.82 16.52 4.07
N GLY A 62 -4.32 15.29 3.93
CA GLY A 62 -4.73 14.74 2.64
C GLY A 62 -3.67 13.83 2.03
N GLY A 63 -4.00 13.22 0.89
CA GLY A 63 -3.09 12.34 0.16
C GLY A 63 -2.04 13.09 -0.66
N PRO A 64 -0.94 12.42 -1.06
CA PRO A 64 0.03 13.00 -1.98
C PRO A 64 -0.59 13.21 -3.38
N VAL A 65 -0.04 14.17 -4.11
CA VAL A 65 -0.33 14.35 -5.54
C VAL A 65 0.57 13.41 -6.32
N MET A 66 -0.05 12.51 -7.08
CA MET A 66 0.65 11.51 -7.89
C MET A 66 0.78 11.99 -9.34
N LYS A 67 1.93 11.75 -9.97
CA LYS A 67 2.16 11.95 -11.41
C LYS A 67 2.84 10.72 -12.02
N PRO A 68 2.57 10.38 -13.29
CA PRO A 68 3.32 9.35 -13.98
C PRO A 68 4.78 9.79 -14.18
N ASP A 69 5.72 8.87 -14.00
CA ASP A 69 7.08 9.03 -14.49
C ASP A 69 7.17 8.74 -16.00
N LYS A 70 8.37 8.85 -16.57
CA LYS A 70 8.60 8.62 -18.01
C LYS A 70 8.24 7.21 -18.50
N TRP A 71 8.03 6.25 -17.59
CA TRP A 71 7.60 4.89 -17.89
C TRP A 71 6.14 4.63 -17.48
N GLY A 72 5.38 5.67 -17.13
CA GLY A 72 3.96 5.60 -16.79
C GLY A 72 3.66 5.18 -15.35
N ARG A 73 4.66 5.06 -14.46
CA ARG A 73 4.43 4.67 -13.06
C ARG A 73 4.09 5.88 -12.21
N LEU A 74 3.07 5.75 -11.38
CA LEU A 74 2.68 6.83 -10.48
C LEU A 74 3.70 7.01 -9.36
N ARG A 75 4.21 8.24 -9.24
CA ARG A 75 5.12 8.69 -8.19
C ARG A 75 4.58 9.93 -7.50
N ILE A 76 5.04 10.16 -6.27
CA ILE A 76 4.71 11.37 -5.54
C ILE A 76 5.42 12.54 -6.19
N ALA A 77 4.67 13.57 -6.59
CA ALA A 77 5.19 14.80 -7.17
C ALA A 77 5.07 15.99 -6.21
N ALA A 78 4.00 16.05 -5.43
CA ALA A 78 3.74 17.16 -4.52
C ALA A 78 2.82 16.74 -3.37
N PHE A 79 2.61 17.67 -2.42
CA PHE A 79 1.70 17.51 -1.30
C PHE A 79 0.73 18.70 -1.26
N ASN A 80 -0.54 18.41 -0.95
CA ASN A 80 -1.58 19.41 -0.78
C ASN A 80 -1.91 19.60 0.70
N GLY A 81 -2.66 20.65 1.04
CA GLY A 81 -3.20 20.83 2.38
C GLY A 81 -2.12 21.07 3.44
N GLN A 82 -1.13 21.91 3.14
CA GLN A 82 -0.11 22.27 4.11
C GLN A 82 -0.76 22.92 5.35
N ILE A 83 -0.32 22.49 6.53
CA ILE A 83 -0.74 23.04 7.83
C ILE A 83 0.48 23.51 8.61
N THR A 84 0.25 24.44 9.54
CA THR A 84 1.32 25.08 10.32
C THR A 84 1.78 24.24 11.52
N ALA A 85 0.94 23.32 12.01
CA ALA A 85 1.24 22.46 13.14
C ALA A 85 0.72 21.03 12.89
N PRO A 86 1.42 19.98 13.35
CA PRO A 86 1.01 18.60 13.10
C PRO A 86 -0.33 18.27 13.78
N SER A 87 -1.21 17.59 13.05
CA SER A 87 -2.48 17.08 13.55
C SER A 87 -2.36 15.62 13.96
N SER A 88 -2.84 15.27 15.15
CA SER A 88 -2.94 13.87 15.59
C SER A 88 -4.17 13.13 15.04
N ARG A 89 -5.02 13.76 14.23
CA ARG A 89 -6.23 13.12 13.66
C ARG A 89 -6.05 12.87 12.17
N GLY A 90 -6.51 11.71 11.72
CA GLY A 90 -6.48 11.32 10.31
C GLY A 90 -5.07 10.97 9.83
N LEU A 91 -4.87 11.07 8.52
CA LEU A 91 -3.57 10.94 7.88
C LEU A 91 -2.83 12.28 7.97
N LEU A 92 -1.59 12.23 8.49
CA LEU A 92 -0.65 13.34 8.44
C LEU A 92 0.58 12.91 7.64
N ILE A 93 1.03 13.78 6.75
CA ILE A 93 2.28 13.63 6.01
C ILE A 93 3.25 14.71 6.51
N GLY A 94 4.48 14.31 6.79
CA GLY A 94 5.61 15.18 7.06
C GLY A 94 6.63 15.06 5.94
N PHE A 95 7.10 16.20 5.43
CA PHE A 95 8.12 16.22 4.39
C PHE A 95 9.17 17.29 4.71
N LYS A 96 10.43 16.87 4.65
CA LYS A 96 11.61 17.72 4.81
C LYS A 96 12.56 17.43 3.68
N GLU A 97 13.02 18.46 3.00
CA GLU A 97 14.09 18.37 2.01
C GLU A 97 15.40 18.78 2.70
N ASN A 98 16.47 18.06 2.39
CA ASN A 98 17.81 18.31 2.92
C ASN A 98 18.63 19.11 1.89
N ASP A 99 19.70 19.75 2.34
CA ASP A 99 20.53 20.60 1.49
C ASP A 99 21.25 19.85 0.37
N ASP A 100 21.43 18.53 0.52
CA ASP A 100 22.03 17.63 -0.48
C ASP A 100 21.04 17.11 -1.53
N GLY A 101 19.80 17.61 -1.53
CA GLY A 101 18.74 17.18 -2.45
C GLY A 101 18.07 15.85 -2.07
N THR A 102 18.46 15.25 -0.94
CA THR A 102 17.70 14.13 -0.36
C THR A 102 16.49 14.63 0.41
N PHE A 103 15.56 13.74 0.75
CA PHE A 103 14.41 14.09 1.55
C PHE A 103 14.15 13.09 2.68
N GLU A 104 13.43 13.56 3.69
CA GLU A 104 12.76 12.75 4.70
C GLU A 104 11.25 12.91 4.58
N TYR A 105 10.55 11.79 4.42
CA TYR A 105 9.11 11.67 4.34
C TYR A 105 8.61 10.82 5.51
N ARG A 106 7.58 11.27 6.22
CA ARG A 106 6.99 10.54 7.34
C ARG A 106 5.47 10.54 7.22
N THR A 107 4.84 9.44 7.65
CA THR A 107 3.38 9.37 7.75
C THR A 107 2.95 8.99 9.16
N TRP A 108 1.86 9.62 9.59
CA TRP A 108 1.16 9.26 10.81
C TRP A 108 -0.30 8.98 10.50
N VAL A 109 -0.88 8.01 11.19
CA VAL A 109 -2.31 7.74 11.20
C VAL A 109 -2.81 7.88 12.63
N ASN A 110 -3.70 8.84 12.85
CA ASN A 110 -4.28 9.13 14.16
C ASN A 110 -3.21 9.33 15.25
N GLY A 111 -2.17 10.10 14.94
CA GLY A 111 -1.10 10.45 15.88
C GLY A 111 0.01 9.40 15.99
N ARG A 112 -0.17 8.21 15.41
CA ARG A 112 0.81 7.12 15.47
C ARG A 112 1.66 7.10 14.21
N PRO A 113 3.00 7.01 14.31
CA PRO A 113 3.85 6.87 13.13
C PRO A 113 3.54 5.53 12.44
N VAL A 114 3.46 5.55 11.12
CA VAL A 114 3.23 4.35 10.31
C VAL A 114 4.41 4.09 9.40
N GLN A 115 4.99 5.15 8.83
CA GLN A 115 6.11 5.02 7.91
C GLN A 115 7.09 6.19 8.05
N LYS A 116 8.36 5.88 7.85
CA LYS A 116 9.43 6.85 7.57
C LYS A 116 10.08 6.43 6.27
N SER A 117 10.47 7.39 5.44
CA SER A 117 11.11 7.12 4.16
C SER A 117 12.14 8.20 3.89
N VAL A 118 13.21 7.79 3.22
CA VAL A 118 14.22 8.71 2.69
C VAL A 118 14.43 8.41 1.21
N GLY A 119 14.94 9.39 0.49
CA GLY A 119 15.04 9.31 -0.95
C GLY A 119 15.63 10.57 -1.57
N PHE A 120 15.49 10.69 -2.88
CA PHE A 120 15.90 11.85 -3.67
C PHE A 120 14.78 12.28 -4.61
N ARG A 121 14.87 13.53 -5.07
CA ARG A 121 14.00 14.07 -6.11
C ARG A 121 14.72 14.00 -7.46
N ASP A 122 14.02 13.55 -8.51
CA ASP A 122 14.57 13.59 -9.87
C ASP A 122 14.40 14.97 -10.53
N GLN A 123 14.83 15.09 -11.78
CA GLN A 123 14.77 16.33 -12.55
C GLN A 123 13.32 16.78 -12.83
N ASP A 124 12.37 15.86 -12.83
CA ASP A 124 10.94 16.12 -13.05
C ASP A 124 10.20 16.47 -11.74
N GLY A 125 10.92 16.49 -10.63
CA GLY A 125 10.36 16.78 -9.31
C GLY A 125 9.70 15.58 -8.63
N LEU A 126 9.84 14.37 -9.19
CA LEU A 126 9.25 13.15 -8.66
C LEU A 126 10.13 12.55 -7.55
N LEU A 127 9.48 12.01 -6.52
CA LEU A 127 10.18 11.41 -5.38
C LEU A 127 10.53 9.94 -5.65
N TRP A 128 11.78 9.60 -5.37
CA TRP A 128 12.34 8.26 -5.44
C TRP A 128 12.83 7.83 -4.07
N PHE A 129 12.30 6.73 -3.54
CA PHE A 129 12.66 6.25 -2.21
C PHE A 129 13.90 5.36 -2.28
N THR A 130 14.84 5.55 -1.36
CA THR A 130 16.01 4.67 -1.20
C THR A 130 15.88 3.77 0.02
N LYS A 131 15.14 4.22 1.04
CA LYS A 131 14.82 3.42 2.23
C LYS A 131 13.44 3.76 2.77
N GLN A 132 12.74 2.76 3.27
CA GLN A 132 11.50 2.89 4.02
C GLN A 132 11.58 2.08 5.32
N GLU A 133 10.98 2.60 6.39
CA GLU A 133 10.79 1.92 7.66
C GLU A 133 9.30 1.96 8.01
N SER A 134 8.74 0.82 8.39
CA SER A 134 7.35 0.69 8.83
C SER A 134 7.29 0.46 10.33
N TYR A 135 6.31 1.05 11.00
CA TYR A 135 6.16 1.01 12.45
C TYR A 135 4.89 0.28 12.89
N ASP A 136 4.94 -0.36 14.05
CA ASP A 136 3.75 -0.90 14.73
C ASP A 136 3.01 0.20 15.53
N ALA A 137 1.94 -0.21 16.22
CA ALA A 137 1.12 0.69 17.03
C ALA A 137 1.88 1.33 18.22
N GLN A 138 3.00 0.73 18.62
CA GLN A 138 3.90 1.16 19.70
C GLN A 138 5.09 1.98 19.17
N ALA A 139 5.09 2.33 17.88
CA ALA A 139 6.16 3.06 17.20
C ALA A 139 7.49 2.29 17.12
N ARG A 140 7.45 0.96 17.14
CA ARG A 140 8.62 0.09 16.95
C ARG A 140 8.73 -0.31 15.48
N VAL A 141 9.95 -0.38 14.96
CA VAL A 141 10.21 -0.76 13.56
C VAL A 141 9.90 -2.24 13.37
N ILE A 142 8.98 -2.55 12.45
CA ILE A 142 8.59 -3.93 12.11
C ILE A 142 9.07 -4.37 10.74
N ALA A 143 9.41 -3.41 9.87
CA ALA A 143 9.98 -3.71 8.57
C ALA A 143 10.89 -2.59 8.09
N ARG A 144 11.89 -2.96 7.28
CA ARG A 144 12.74 -2.05 6.52
C ARG A 144 12.69 -2.46 5.07
N GLN A 145 12.65 -1.49 4.18
CA GLN A 145 12.79 -1.72 2.74
C GLN A 145 13.92 -0.84 2.24
N SER A 146 14.83 -1.43 1.47
CA SER A 146 15.88 -0.73 0.76
C SER A 146 15.66 -0.87 -0.74
N PHE A 147 15.88 0.21 -1.46
CA PHE A 147 15.66 0.30 -2.90
C PHE A 147 16.98 0.68 -3.56
N SER A 148 17.41 -0.14 -4.51
CA SER A 148 18.56 0.15 -5.38
C SER A 148 18.06 0.26 -6.81
N TYR A 149 18.53 1.25 -7.54
CA TYR A 149 18.12 1.53 -8.92
C TYR A 149 19.30 1.30 -9.84
N ASP A 150 19.16 0.31 -10.72
CA ASP A 150 20.08 0.04 -11.82
C ASP A 150 19.48 0.67 -13.09
N ASN A 151 20.05 1.78 -13.54
CA ASN A 151 19.58 2.52 -14.71
C ASN A 151 19.98 1.86 -16.03
N ASP A 152 21.05 1.06 -16.04
CA ASP A 152 21.54 0.38 -17.24
C ASP A 152 20.65 -0.83 -17.56
N ARG A 153 20.21 -1.54 -16.50
CA ARG A 153 19.26 -2.65 -16.62
C ARG A 153 17.80 -2.23 -16.54
N GLU A 154 17.52 -0.97 -16.20
CA GLU A 154 16.18 -0.44 -15.91
C GLU A 154 15.42 -1.26 -14.84
N VAL A 155 16.15 -1.72 -13.82
CA VAL A 155 15.61 -2.58 -12.74
C VAL A 155 15.77 -1.92 -11.38
N MET A 156 14.73 -2.01 -10.57
CA MET A 156 14.76 -1.67 -9.15
C MET A 156 14.85 -2.94 -8.33
N THR A 157 15.89 -3.05 -7.50
CA THR A 157 16.02 -4.10 -6.50
C THR A 157 15.41 -3.63 -5.19
N VAL A 158 14.43 -4.36 -4.68
CA VAL A 158 13.78 -4.11 -3.40
C VAL A 158 14.18 -5.21 -2.42
N THR A 159 14.90 -4.85 -1.37
CA THR A 159 15.17 -5.74 -0.23
C THR A 159 14.22 -5.40 0.89
N HIS A 160 13.36 -6.34 1.26
CA HIS A 160 12.43 -6.23 2.38
C HIS A 160 12.95 -7.06 3.55
N GLU A 161 13.23 -6.41 4.66
CA GLU A 161 13.58 -7.02 5.94
C GLU A 161 12.39 -6.90 6.89
N GLN A 162 11.90 -8.02 7.40
CA GLN A 162 10.96 -8.06 8.51
C GLN A 162 11.75 -8.14 9.82
N LEU A 163 11.38 -7.32 10.79
CA LEU A 163 12.07 -7.22 12.08
C LEU A 163 11.17 -7.74 13.20
N ASP A 164 11.80 -8.39 14.18
CA ASP A 164 11.18 -8.64 15.48
C ASP A 164 11.08 -7.29 16.23
N PRO A 165 9.87 -6.85 16.63
CA PRO A 165 9.68 -5.53 17.21
C PRO A 165 10.28 -5.37 18.61
N GLU A 166 10.50 -6.46 19.36
CA GLU A 166 11.06 -6.40 20.71
C GLU A 166 12.59 -6.33 20.68
N THR A 167 13.20 -7.10 19.80
CA THR A 167 14.66 -7.27 19.74
C THR A 167 15.34 -6.46 18.64
N GLY A 168 14.58 -5.99 17.64
CA GLY A 168 15.09 -5.30 16.46
C GLY A 168 15.89 -6.19 15.51
N LYS A 169 15.91 -7.51 15.73
CA LYS A 169 16.61 -8.47 14.87
C LYS A 169 15.80 -8.76 13.61
N VAL A 170 16.50 -8.96 12.49
CA VAL A 170 15.88 -9.37 11.23
C VAL A 170 15.42 -10.82 11.35
N VAL A 171 14.12 -11.05 11.14
CA VAL A 171 13.51 -12.39 11.17
C VAL A 171 13.37 -13.01 9.78
N LYS A 172 13.24 -12.16 8.76
CA LYS A 172 13.09 -12.59 7.37
C LYS A 172 13.60 -11.51 6.43
N THR A 173 14.31 -11.93 5.39
CA THR A 173 14.71 -11.07 4.27
C THR A 173 14.13 -11.62 2.97
N THR A 174 13.61 -10.74 2.12
CA THR A 174 13.14 -11.08 0.78
C THR A 174 13.64 -10.03 -0.20
N THR A 175 14.24 -10.46 -1.31
CA THR A 175 14.74 -9.56 -2.34
C THR A 175 13.98 -9.82 -3.62
N ASN A 176 13.49 -8.76 -4.24
CA ASN A 176 12.78 -8.81 -5.52
C ASN A 176 13.43 -7.82 -6.50
N GLU A 177 13.60 -8.26 -7.74
CA GLU A 177 13.92 -7.37 -8.86
C GLU A 177 12.62 -6.97 -9.56
N ILE A 178 12.42 -5.67 -9.74
CA ILE A 178 11.23 -5.10 -10.36
C ILE A 178 11.71 -4.22 -11.51
N PRO A 179 11.56 -4.65 -12.78
CA PRO A 179 11.80 -3.77 -13.94
C PRO A 179 10.97 -2.51 -13.77
N TYR A 180 11.48 -1.33 -14.14
CA TYR A 180 10.66 -0.11 -14.15
C TYR A 180 10.39 0.49 -15.51
N ALA A 181 11.07 0.04 -16.56
CA ALA A 181 10.58 0.20 -17.92
C ALA A 181 9.49 -0.83 -18.25
N PRO A 182 8.49 -0.47 -19.07
CA PRO A 182 7.59 -1.46 -19.66
C PRO A 182 8.41 -2.44 -20.52
N PRO A 183 7.96 -3.70 -20.66
CA PRO A 183 8.59 -4.61 -21.61
C PRO A 183 8.58 -3.96 -23.00
N ALA A 184 9.63 -4.18 -23.78
CA ALA A 184 9.63 -3.78 -25.19
C ALA A 184 8.36 -4.30 -25.85
N ALA A 185 7.65 -3.44 -26.59
CA ALA A 185 6.52 -3.90 -27.39
C ALA A 185 7.04 -5.02 -28.30
N SER A 186 6.46 -6.22 -28.19
CA SER A 186 6.74 -7.27 -29.15
C SER A 186 6.22 -6.79 -30.50
N ASP A 187 7.07 -6.77 -31.52
CA ASP A 187 6.76 -6.38 -32.91
C ASP A 187 5.73 -7.32 -33.60
N GLU A 188 4.90 -8.04 -32.85
CA GLU A 188 3.99 -9.09 -33.35
C GLU A 188 2.56 -8.60 -33.67
N GLU A 189 2.32 -7.30 -33.81
CA GLU A 189 1.01 -6.77 -34.21
C GLU A 189 1.06 -5.86 -35.45
N GLU A 190 1.59 -6.36 -36.58
CA GLU A 190 1.31 -5.79 -37.92
C GLU A 190 1.24 -6.88 -39.02
N GLU A 191 0.36 -7.89 -38.91
CA GLU A 191 -0.06 -8.69 -40.08
C GLU A 191 -1.54 -9.14 -39.95
N SER A 192 -2.49 -8.20 -40.07
CA SER A 192 -3.87 -8.58 -40.45
C SER A 192 -4.64 -7.50 -41.22
N GLU A 193 -3.97 -6.74 -42.10
CA GLU A 193 -4.66 -6.04 -43.20
C GLU A 193 -4.32 -6.74 -44.52
N GLY A 194 -5.19 -7.63 -44.99
CA GLY A 194 -4.89 -8.34 -46.23
C GLY A 194 -5.92 -9.33 -46.77
N ALA A 195 -7.24 -9.07 -46.71
CA ALA A 195 -8.19 -9.76 -47.60
C ALA A 195 -9.58 -9.09 -47.69
N SER A 196 -9.69 -7.98 -48.42
CA SER A 196 -10.98 -7.58 -49.03
C SER A 196 -10.76 -7.08 -50.47
N LYS A 197 -10.38 -7.99 -51.37
CA LYS A 197 -10.53 -7.76 -52.80
C LYS A 197 -11.89 -8.31 -53.28
N GLN A 198 -12.75 -7.36 -53.61
CA GLN A 198 -13.65 -7.31 -54.77
C GLN A 198 -13.98 -8.63 -55.51
N ALA A 199 -15.28 -8.94 -55.53
CA ALA A 199 -15.99 -9.36 -56.74
C ALA A 199 -17.36 -8.65 -56.67
N GLY A 200 -17.77 -7.81 -57.60
CA GLY A 200 -17.58 -7.89 -59.04
C GLY A 200 -18.95 -8.14 -59.65
N THR A 201 -19.61 -7.04 -59.98
CA THR A 201 -20.89 -6.91 -60.68
C THR A 201 -20.94 -7.77 -61.96
N GLN A 202 -22.03 -8.51 -62.14
CA GLN A 202 -22.85 -8.55 -63.37
C GLN A 202 -24.18 -9.25 -63.11
#